data_AF-A0A662IHL7-F1
#
_entry.id   AF-A0A662IHL7-F1
#
_cell.length_a   1.000
_cell.length_b   1.000
_cell.length_c   1.000
_cell.angle_alpha   90.00
_cell.angle_beta   90.00
_cell.angle_gamma   90.00
#
_symmetry.space_group_name_H-M   'P 1'
#
loop_
_entity.id
_entity.type
_entity.pdbx_description
1 polymer ?
#
loop_
_entity_poly.entity_id
_entity_poly.type
_entity_poly.pdbx_seq_one_letter_code
_entity_poly.pdbx_strand_id
1 'polypeptide(L)'
;MRGRGLEARIVRILREARAPKRRRMIVADGPEAEGEAARCVEAYGAVNKSKPSILFTYYGGGEGRSRVRFMDELDRSSVGSLKFVPYEETESVMGQTFDILVMDVSENMRPNDLG
;
A
#
# COMPACT_ATOMS: atom_id res chain seq x y z
N MET A 1 -13.44 0.35 21.16
CA MET A 1 -12.06 0.68 21.63
C MET A 1 -10.93 0.23 20.66
N ARG A 2 -11.16 0.09 19.34
CA ARG A 2 -10.27 -0.72 18.47
C ARG A 2 -9.16 0.01 17.66
N GLY A 3 -9.09 1.34 17.61
CA GLY A 3 -8.14 2.04 16.71
C GLY A 3 -6.72 2.32 17.24
N ARG A 4 -6.58 2.74 18.50
CA ARG A 4 -5.32 3.35 18.99
C ARG A 4 -4.12 2.39 19.13
N GLY A 5 -4.37 1.09 19.32
CA GLY A 5 -3.29 0.12 19.54
C GLY A 5 -2.60 -0.34 18.26
N LEU A 6 -3.34 -0.45 17.15
CA LEU A 6 -2.81 -0.89 15.86
C LEU A 6 -1.98 0.21 15.20
N GLU A 7 -2.52 1.42 15.15
CA GLU A 7 -1.83 2.59 14.59
C GLU A 7 -0.47 2.83 15.27
N ALA A 8 -0.42 2.77 16.61
CA ALA A 8 0.82 2.90 17.35
C ALA A 8 1.85 1.81 17.00
N ARG A 9 1.40 0.57 16.73
CA ARG A 9 2.29 -0.52 16.28
C ARG A 9 2.82 -0.27 14.88
N ILE A 10 1.97 0.15 13.94
CA ILE A 10 2.38 0.49 12.57
C ILE A 10 3.43 1.61 12.60
N VAL A 11 3.15 2.70 13.31
CA VAL A 11 4.08 3.83 13.48
C VAL A 11 5.42 3.37 14.05
N ARG A 12 5.41 2.49 15.06
CA ARG A 12 6.63 1.93 15.63
C ARG A 12 7.43 1.13 14.60
N ILE A 13 6.78 0.21 13.88
CA ILE A 13 7.41 -0.61 12.81
C ILE A 13 8.07 0.27 11.75
N LEU A 14 7.38 1.34 11.32
CA LEU A 14 7.87 2.29 10.32
C LEU A 14 9.07 3.09 10.84
N ARG A 15 9.03 3.56 12.10
CA ARG A 15 10.15 4.28 12.74
C ARG A 15 11.40 3.41 12.86
N GLU A 16 11.25 2.16 13.27
CA GLU A 16 12.35 1.18 13.35
C GLU A 16 12.97 0.90 11.98
N ALA A 17 12.18 0.96 10.91
CA ALA A 17 12.62 0.71 9.54
C ALA A 17 13.31 1.92 8.89
N ARG A 18 12.99 3.14 9.34
CA ARG A 18 13.42 4.40 8.73
C ARG A 18 14.93 4.60 8.76
N ALA A 19 15.55 4.55 9.95
CA ALA A 19 16.99 4.77 10.09
C ALA A 19 17.85 3.77 9.30
N PRO A 20 17.58 2.45 9.35
CA PRO A 20 18.35 1.47 8.57
C PRO A 20 17.89 1.35 7.09
N LYS A 21 16.94 2.17 6.62
CA LYS A 21 16.38 2.13 5.26
C LYS A 21 15.89 0.74 4.83
N ARG A 22 15.19 0.04 5.73
CA ARG A 22 14.66 -1.31 5.46
C ARG A 22 13.21 -1.25 4.98
N ARG A 23 12.85 -2.12 4.04
CA ARG A 23 11.44 -2.31 3.63
C ARG A 23 10.70 -3.14 4.68
N ARG A 24 9.41 -2.89 4.83
CA ARG A 24 8.51 -3.65 5.70
C ARG A 24 7.33 -4.13 4.88
N MET A 25 6.96 -5.38 5.09
CA MET A 25 5.74 -5.97 4.55
C MET A 25 4.72 -6.01 5.67
N ILE A 26 3.53 -5.49 5.39
CA ILE A 26 2.36 -5.55 6.27
C ILE A 26 1.29 -6.30 5.48
N VAL A 27 0.71 -7.32 6.10
CA VAL A 27 -0.35 -8.13 5.51
C VAL A 27 -1.61 -7.87 6.32
N ALA A 28 -2.68 -7.49 5.63
CA ALA A 28 -4.01 -7.32 6.19
C ALA A 28 -4.96 -8.33 5.53
N ASP A 29 -5.88 -8.87 6.32
CA ASP A 29 -6.91 -9.79 5.87
C ASP A 29 -8.26 -9.38 6.48
N GLY A 30 -9.34 -9.67 5.76
CA GLY A 30 -10.70 -9.34 6.14
C GLY A 30 -11.25 -8.07 5.47
N PRO A 31 -12.50 -7.70 5.81
CA PRO A 31 -13.29 -6.72 5.07
C PRO A 31 -12.79 -5.26 5.16
N GLU A 32 -11.85 -4.99 6.07
CA GLU A 32 -11.28 -3.65 6.31
C GLU A 32 -9.85 -3.52 5.75
N ALA A 33 -9.35 -4.53 5.01
CA ALA A 33 -7.95 -4.61 4.61
C ALA A 33 -7.51 -3.39 3.77
N GLU A 34 -8.35 -2.91 2.87
CA GLU A 34 -8.09 -1.72 2.05
C GLU A 34 -8.02 -0.44 2.90
N GLY A 35 -8.88 -0.32 3.91
CA GLY A 35 -8.83 0.78 4.87
C GLY A 35 -7.58 0.74 5.75
N GLU A 36 -7.14 -0.44 6.19
CA GLU A 36 -5.87 -0.58 6.91
C GLU A 36 -4.66 -0.28 6.02
N ALA A 37 -4.71 -0.62 4.73
CA ALA A 37 -3.68 -0.25 3.76
C ALA A 37 -3.61 1.27 3.58
N ALA A 38 -4.76 1.97 3.48
CA ALA A 38 -4.82 3.43 3.43
C ALA A 38 -4.23 4.08 4.69
N ARG A 39 -4.57 3.58 5.88
CA ARG A 39 -3.96 4.05 7.14
C ARG A 39 -2.45 3.81 7.21
N CYS A 40 -1.94 2.74 6.62
CA CYS A 40 -0.50 2.51 6.52
C CYS A 40 0.20 3.58 5.67
N VAL A 41 -0.44 4.03 4.58
CA VAL A 41 0.05 5.13 3.73
C VAL A 41 0.13 6.43 4.52
N GLU A 42 -0.94 6.78 5.24
CA GLU A 42 -0.98 7.99 6.08
C GLU A 42 0.08 7.95 7.17
N ALA A 43 0.21 6.81 7.87
CA ALA A 43 1.23 6.60 8.89
C ALA A 43 2.65 6.72 8.32
N TYR A 44 2.89 6.19 7.11
CA TYR A 44 4.16 6.36 6.41
C TYR A 44 4.47 7.83 6.14
N GLY A 45 3.52 8.57 5.59
CA GLY A 45 3.68 9.99 5.30
C GLY A 45 3.96 10.81 6.56
N ALA A 46 3.23 10.56 7.64
CA ALA A 46 3.44 11.20 8.93
C ALA A 46 4.82 10.90 9.54
N VAL A 47 5.26 9.63 9.50
CA VAL A 47 6.57 9.20 10.05
C VAL A 47 7.73 9.79 9.26
N ASN A 48 7.61 9.88 7.94
CA ASN A 48 8.67 10.36 7.05
C ASN A 48 8.59 11.87 6.78
N LYS A 49 7.50 12.53 7.20
CA LYS A 49 7.20 13.94 6.92
C LYS A 49 7.24 14.24 5.42
N SER A 50 6.69 13.34 4.62
CA SER A 50 6.63 13.43 3.16
C SER A 50 5.28 12.93 2.64
N LYS A 51 4.94 13.31 1.41
CA LYS A 51 3.81 12.71 0.70
C LYS A 51 4.34 11.54 -0.15
N PRO A 52 3.99 10.28 0.15
CA PRO A 52 4.59 9.13 -0.54
C PRO A 52 4.10 9.00 -1.98
N SER A 53 4.95 8.43 -2.81
CA SER A 53 4.59 7.85 -4.11
C SER A 53 4.14 6.39 -3.93
N ILE A 54 3.00 6.04 -4.53
CA ILE A 54 2.33 4.76 -4.31
C ILE A 54 2.11 4.06 -5.64
N LEU A 55 2.51 2.79 -5.68
CA LEU A 55 2.09 1.83 -6.69
C LEU A 55 1.05 0.90 -6.08
N PHE A 56 -0.13 0.82 -6.68
CA PHE A 56 -1.17 -0.14 -6.33
C PHE A 56 -1.32 -1.15 -7.46
N THR A 57 -1.08 -2.42 -7.16
CA THR A 57 -1.22 -3.51 -8.14
C THR A 57 -2.44 -4.37 -7.82
N TYR A 58 -3.11 -4.83 -8.87
CA TYR A 58 -4.36 -5.59 -8.75
C TYR A 58 -4.56 -6.55 -9.91
N TYR A 59 -5.43 -7.54 -9.73
CA TYR A 59 -5.81 -8.42 -10.82
C TYR A 59 -6.75 -7.73 -11.81
N GLY A 60 -6.33 -7.61 -13.08
CA GLY A 60 -7.07 -6.86 -14.11
C GLY A 60 -8.37 -7.51 -14.56
N GLY A 61 -8.49 -8.83 -14.42
CA GLY A 61 -9.65 -9.61 -14.88
C GLY A 61 -10.91 -9.55 -13.98
N GLY A 62 -10.83 -8.88 -12.82
CA GLY A 62 -11.93 -8.73 -11.87
C GLY A 62 -12.58 -7.34 -11.89
N GLU A 63 -13.58 -7.12 -11.01
CA GLU A 63 -14.27 -5.83 -10.90
C GLU A 63 -13.41 -4.69 -10.29
N GLY A 64 -12.15 -4.95 -9.94
CA GLY A 64 -11.27 -3.94 -9.32
C GLY A 64 -11.84 -3.37 -8.01
N ARG A 65 -12.62 -4.17 -7.25
CA ARG A 65 -13.28 -3.71 -6.02
C ARG A 65 -12.28 -3.19 -4.99
N SER A 66 -11.17 -3.89 -4.78
CA SER A 66 -10.14 -3.50 -3.83
C SER A 66 -9.50 -2.17 -4.20
N ARG A 67 -9.30 -1.91 -5.50
CA ARG A 67 -8.83 -0.62 -6.01
C ARG A 67 -9.80 0.51 -5.66
N VAL A 68 -11.10 0.30 -5.90
CA VAL A 68 -12.13 1.31 -5.62
C VAL A 68 -12.22 1.57 -4.11
N ARG A 69 -12.29 0.52 -3.29
CA ARG A 69 -12.33 0.64 -1.83
C ARG A 69 -11.10 1.34 -1.26
N PHE A 70 -9.91 0.98 -1.74
CA PHE A 70 -8.69 1.65 -1.34
C PHE A 70 -8.71 3.14 -1.70
N MET A 71 -9.23 3.50 -2.88
CA MET A 71 -9.38 4.92 -3.25
C MET A 71 -10.39 5.66 -2.36
N ASP A 72 -11.48 5.00 -1.97
CA ASP A 72 -12.50 5.60 -1.11
C ASP A 72 -11.97 5.84 0.32
N GLU A 73 -11.11 4.97 0.81
CA GLU A 73 -10.49 5.07 2.14
C GLU A 73 -9.26 5.99 2.19
N LEU A 74 -8.59 6.23 1.05
CA LEU A 74 -7.36 6.99 0.99
C LEU A 74 -7.60 8.51 0.95
N ASP A 75 -7.05 9.24 1.93
CA ASP A 75 -6.91 10.70 1.81
C ASP A 75 -5.90 11.05 0.70
N ARG A 76 -6.41 11.37 -0.50
CA ARG A 76 -5.57 11.74 -1.65
C ARG A 76 -4.72 13.00 -1.42
N SER A 77 -5.06 13.84 -0.45
CA SER A 77 -4.25 15.02 -0.14
C SER A 77 -2.93 14.65 0.56
N SER A 78 -2.88 13.46 1.18
CA SER A 78 -1.72 12.92 1.89
C SER A 78 -0.65 12.31 0.97
N VAL A 79 -0.95 12.08 -0.31
CA VAL A 79 -0.08 11.37 -1.26
C VAL A 79 0.55 12.29 -2.30
N GLY A 80 1.75 11.92 -2.76
CA GLY A 80 2.51 12.68 -3.77
C GLY A 80 2.17 12.22 -5.18
N SER A 81 2.11 10.90 -5.37
CA SER A 81 1.63 10.26 -6.60
C SER A 81 0.98 8.92 -6.29
N LEU A 82 0.02 8.53 -7.11
CA LEU A 82 -0.68 7.26 -7.00
C LEU A 82 -0.87 6.68 -8.39
N LYS A 83 -0.34 5.47 -8.61
CA LYS A 83 -0.44 4.75 -9.88
C LYS A 83 -1.11 3.41 -9.64
N PHE A 84 -2.14 3.12 -10.41
CA PHE A 84 -2.81 1.83 -10.44
C PHE A 84 -2.34 1.05 -11.65
N VAL A 85 -1.85 -0.17 -11.46
CA VAL A 85 -1.35 -1.02 -12.54
C VAL A 85 -1.90 -2.44 -12.36
N PRO A 86 -2.62 -2.99 -13.35
CA PRO A 86 -3.01 -4.39 -13.28
C PRO A 86 -1.77 -5.29 -13.38
N TYR A 87 -1.79 -6.48 -12.78
CA TYR A 87 -0.64 -7.40 -12.76
C TYR A 87 -0.09 -7.72 -14.17
N GLU A 88 -0.98 -7.73 -15.17
CA GLU A 88 -0.69 -7.95 -16.59
C GLU A 88 0.16 -6.85 -17.22
N GLU A 89 0.23 -5.65 -16.61
CA GLU A 89 0.92 -4.48 -17.14
C GLU A 89 2.07 -4.01 -16.23
N THR A 90 2.52 -4.83 -15.28
CA THR A 90 3.61 -4.48 -14.35
C THR A 90 4.93 -4.16 -15.05
N GLU A 91 5.15 -4.68 -16.27
CA GLU A 91 6.29 -4.30 -17.11
C GLU A 91 6.34 -2.78 -17.41
N SER A 92 5.19 -2.11 -17.44
CA SER A 92 5.09 -0.65 -17.69
C SER A 92 5.63 0.23 -16.56
N VAL A 93 5.89 -0.35 -15.39
CA VAL A 93 6.47 0.33 -14.22
C VAL A 93 7.89 -0.10 -13.90
N MET A 94 8.49 -0.96 -14.73
CA MET A 94 9.90 -1.30 -14.57
C MET A 94 10.79 -0.05 -14.67
N GLY A 95 11.78 0.03 -13.79
CA GLY A 95 12.68 1.18 -13.70
C GLY A 95 12.10 2.42 -12.99
N GLN A 96 10.81 2.42 -12.64
CA GLN A 96 10.22 3.43 -11.76
C GLN A 96 10.41 3.03 -10.29
N THR A 97 10.52 4.02 -9.41
CA THR A 97 10.61 3.81 -7.96
C THR A 97 9.40 4.40 -7.27
N PHE A 98 8.94 3.70 -6.24
CA PHE A 98 7.81 4.10 -5.40
C PHE A 98 8.19 3.92 -3.94
N ASP A 99 7.61 4.75 -3.07
CA ASP A 99 7.82 4.66 -1.62
C ASP A 99 7.03 3.50 -1.01
N ILE A 100 5.84 3.23 -1.57
CA ILE A 100 4.91 2.21 -1.09
C ILE A 100 4.39 1.39 -2.28
N LEU A 101 4.38 0.07 -2.08
CA LEU A 101 3.67 -0.89 -2.94
C LEU A 101 2.48 -1.44 -2.15
N VAL A 102 1.27 -1.27 -2.68
CA VAL A 102 0.05 -1.92 -2.21
C VAL A 102 -0.32 -3.00 -3.21
N MET A 103 -0.45 -4.24 -2.75
CA MET A 103 -0.75 -5.39 -3.61
C MET A 103 -2.11 -5.95 -3.21
N ASP A 104 -3.03 -6.03 -4.15
CA ASP A 104 -4.26 -6.79 -3.99
C ASP A 104 -4.00 -8.27 -4.24
N VAL A 105 -3.94 -9.03 -3.15
CA VAL A 105 -3.60 -10.47 -3.15
C VAL A 105 -4.83 -11.36 -3.07
N SER A 106 -6.04 -10.82 -3.27
CA SER A 106 -7.29 -11.59 -3.13
C SER A 106 -7.47 -12.65 -4.21
N GLU A 107 -6.85 -12.46 -5.37
CA GLU A 107 -6.88 -13.36 -6.52
C GLU A 107 -5.52 -14.02 -6.75
N ASN A 108 -5.43 -14.95 -7.70
CA ASN A 108 -4.21 -15.70 -8.03
C ASN A 108 -3.03 -14.78 -8.41
N MET A 109 -2.18 -14.43 -7.44
CA MET A 109 -0.86 -13.88 -7.68
C MET A 109 0.06 -14.92 -8.32
N ARG A 110 0.82 -14.51 -9.33
CA ARG A 110 1.92 -15.34 -9.86
C ARG A 110 3.20 -15.01 -9.10
N PRO A 111 4.13 -15.97 -8.94
CA PRO A 111 5.41 -15.71 -8.26
C PRO A 111 6.21 -14.53 -8.83
N ASN A 112 6.12 -14.31 -10.14
CA ASN A 112 6.84 -13.23 -10.83
C ASN A 112 6.27 -11.83 -10.53
N ASP A 113 5.06 -11.72 -9.97
CA ASP A 113 4.44 -10.42 -9.69
C ASP A 113 5.03 -9.77 -8.40
N LEU A 114 5.84 -10.51 -7.62
CA LEU A 114 6.52 -10.02 -6.41
C LEU A 114 8.00 -9.65 -6.64
N GLY A 115 8.62 -10.21 -7.69
CA GLY A 115 10.05 -10.05 -7.98
C GLY A 115 10.40 -8.69 -8.54
#